data_AF-A0A349BC33-F1
#
_entry.id   AF-A0A349BC33-F1
#
_cell.length_a   1.000
_cell.length_b   1.000
_cell.length_c   1.000
_cell.angle_alpha   90.00
_cell.angle_beta   90.00
_cell.angle_gamma   90.00
#
_symmetry.space_group_name_H-M   'P 1'
#
loop_
_entity.id
_entity.type
_entity.pdbx_description
1 polymer ?
#
loop_
_entity_poly.entity_id
_entity_poly.type
_entity_poly.pdbx_seq_one_letter_code
_entity_poly.pdbx_strand_id
1 'polypeptide(L)' 'REDGDVEIDDPAVPAVAHLTGTGATDVLAAAVRAAGGTLHGARTAQVQYRPGSDLVVRYRGDVTWGDGR' A
#
# COMPACT_ATOMS: atom_id res chain seq x y z
N ARG A 1 -21.17 -6.07 0.08
CA ARG A 1 -20.62 -5.58 -1.19
C ARG A 1 -19.19 -6.05 -1.18
N GLU A 2 -18.93 -7.16 -1.86
CA GLU A 2 -17.60 -7.74 -1.94
C GLU A 2 -16.76 -6.77 -2.75
N ASP A 3 -15.90 -6.05 -2.04
CA ASP A 3 -14.86 -5.19 -2.63
C ASP A 3 -13.91 -6.17 -3.31
N GLY A 4 -14.19 -6.51 -4.57
CA GLY A 4 -13.34 -7.42 -5.32
C GLY A 4 -11.98 -6.77 -5.44
N ASP A 5 -10.98 -7.36 -4.78
CA ASP A 5 -9.57 -7.04 -4.98
C ASP A 5 -9.31 -7.08 -6.49
N VAL A 6 -9.25 -5.92 -7.12
CA VAL A 6 -8.90 -5.83 -8.54
C VAL A 6 -7.39 -6.05 -8.61
N GLU A 7 -7.01 -7.30 -8.85
CA GLU A 7 -5.63 -7.66 -9.14
C GLU A 7 -5.30 -7.14 -10.54
N ILE A 8 -4.64 -5.99 -10.59
CA ILE A 8 -4.15 -5.40 -11.83
C ILE A 8 -2.78 -6.00 -12.10
N ASP A 9 -2.69 -6.89 -13.09
CA ASP A 9 -1.44 -7.46 -13.58
C ASP A 9 -0.93 -6.64 -14.77
N ASP A 10 0.05 -5.77 -14.51
CA ASP A 10 0.75 -5.00 -15.54
C ASP A 10 2.24 -5.35 -15.52
N PRO A 11 2.77 -6.07 -16.53
CA PRO A 11 4.17 -6.47 -16.56
C PRO A 11 5.13 -5.28 -16.71
N ALA A 12 4.67 -4.12 -17.17
CA ALA A 12 5.46 -2.89 -17.20
C ALA A 12 5.50 -2.20 -15.82
N VAL A 13 4.56 -2.52 -14.94
CA VAL A 13 4.50 -2.01 -13.56
C VAL A 13 4.26 -3.18 -12.57
N PRO A 14 5.22 -4.11 -12.40
CA PRO A 14 5.03 -5.34 -11.61
C PRO A 14 4.65 -5.09 -10.14
N ALA A 15 5.02 -3.92 -9.62
CA ALA A 15 4.70 -3.52 -8.26
C ALA A 15 3.19 -3.33 -8.03
N VAL A 16 2.36 -3.23 -9.08
CA VAL A 16 0.93 -2.99 -8.96
C VAL A 16 0.25 -4.05 -8.09
N ALA A 17 0.48 -5.34 -8.38
CA ALA A 17 -0.11 -6.43 -7.60
C ALA A 17 0.26 -6.35 -6.11
N HIS A 18 1.47 -5.91 -5.79
CA HIS A 18 1.95 -5.76 -4.41
C HIS A 18 1.45 -4.50 -3.71
N LEU A 19 1.08 -3.46 -4.47
CA LEU A 19 0.61 -2.18 -3.95
C LEU A 19 -0.91 -2.03 -4.03
N THR A 20 -1.65 -2.99 -4.59
CA THR A 20 -3.12 -2.96 -4.55
C THR A 20 -3.73 -4.22 -3.96
N GLY A 21 -2.95 -5.31 -3.86
CA GLY A 21 -3.40 -6.58 -3.30
C GLY A 21 -3.19 -6.70 -1.79
N THR A 22 -3.54 -7.89 -1.27
CA THR A 22 -3.54 -8.22 0.16
C THR A 22 -2.17 -8.07 0.84
N GLY A 23 -1.07 -8.23 0.09
CA GLY A 23 0.31 -8.06 0.59
C GLY A 23 0.76 -6.60 0.75
N ALA A 24 -0.05 -5.61 0.35
CA ALA A 24 0.36 -4.20 0.43
C ALA A 24 0.62 -3.72 1.86
N THR A 25 -0.12 -4.26 2.83
CA THR A 25 0.08 -3.93 4.25
C THR A 25 1.46 -4.35 4.74
N ASP A 26 2.01 -5.47 4.25
CA ASP A 26 3.35 -5.93 4.64
C ASP A 26 4.44 -4.99 4.11
N VAL A 27 4.29 -4.50 2.88
CA VAL A 27 5.20 -3.52 2.27
C VAL A 27 5.18 -2.22 3.08
N LEU A 28 4.00 -1.73 3.45
CA LEU A 28 3.84 -0.53 4.27
C LEU A 28 4.41 -0.73 5.67
N ALA A 29 4.14 -1.87 6.31
CA ALA A 29 4.64 -2.19 7.65
C ALA A 29 6.17 -2.25 7.67
N ALA A 30 6.80 -2.82 6.64
CA ALA A 30 8.25 -2.85 6.51
C ALA A 30 8.84 -1.42 6.42
N ALA A 31 8.24 -0.55 5.60
CA ALA A 31 8.68 0.84 5.46
C ALA A 31 8.50 1.64 6.77
N VAL A 32 7.35 1.50 7.44
CA VAL A 32 7.05 2.14 8.73
C VAL A 32 8.03 1.68 9.81
N ARG A 33 8.34 0.38 9.87
CA ARG A 33 9.32 -0.18 10.82
C ARG A 33 10.73 0.35 10.57
N ALA A 34 11.14 0.46 9.31
CA ALA A 34 12.43 1.06 8.95
C ALA A 34 12.53 2.53 9.38
N ALA A 35 11.40 3.24 9.43
CA ALA A 35 11.28 4.60 9.94
C ALA A 35 11.09 4.70 11.48
N GLY A 36 11.09 3.57 12.20
CA GLY A 36 10.97 3.55 13.67
C GLY A 36 9.53 3.57 14.21
N GLY A 37 8.54 3.26 13.38
CA GLY A 37 7.13 3.16 13.78
C GLY A 37 6.59 1.73 13.80
N THR A 38 5.37 1.59 14.31
CA THR A 38 4.55 0.38 14.21
C THR A 38 3.24 0.71 13.50
N LEU A 39 2.96 0.02 12.39
CA LEU A 39 1.71 0.14 11.65
C LEU A 39 0.65 -0.80 12.26
N HIS A 40 -0.48 -0.25 12.71
CA HIS A 40 -1.60 -1.03 13.28
C HIS A 40 -2.65 -1.40 12.23
N GLY A 41 -2.74 -0.60 11.19
CA GLY A 41 -3.62 -0.85 10.06
C GLY A 41 -3.46 0.20 8.99
N ALA A 42 -3.75 -0.15 7.75
CA ALA A 42 -3.78 0.77 6.62
C ALA A 42 -4.99 0.47 5.75
N ARG A 43 -5.53 1.52 5.12
CA ARG A 43 -6.54 1.38 4.08
C ARG A 43 -6.18 2.25 2.89
N THR A 44 -6.49 1.75 1.70
CA THR A 44 -6.31 2.49 0.46
C THR A 44 -7.23 3.71 0.47
N ALA A 45 -6.65 4.89 0.26
CA ALA A 45 -7.36 6.16 0.17
C ALA A 45 -7.53 6.60 -1.29
N GLN A 46 -6.56 6.28 -2.14
CA GLN A 46 -6.58 6.63 -3.56
C GLN A 46 -5.68 5.68 -4.36
N VAL A 47 -6.12 5.33 -5.56
CA VAL A 47 -5.31 4.65 -6.57
C VAL A 47 -5.38 5.48 -7.86
N GLN A 48 -4.23 5.90 -8.37
CA GLN A 48 -4.09 6.47 -9.70
C GLN A 48 -3.19 5.56 -10.52
N TYR A 49 -3.75 4.95 -11.55
CA TYR A 49 -3.05 3.99 -12.38
C TYR A 49 -3.05 4.45 -13.83
N ARG A 50 -1.87 4.45 -14.44
CA ARG A 50 -1.65 4.71 -15.87
C ARG A 50 -1.04 3.44 -16.48
N PRO A 51 -1.82 2.66 -17.25
CA PRO A 51 -1.36 1.41 -17.84
C PRO A 51 -0.07 1.59 -18.63
N GLY A 52 0.90 0.69 -18.43
CA GLY A 52 2.19 0.69 -19.11
C GLY A 52 3.16 1.80 -18.66
N SER A 53 2.82 2.58 -17.62
CA SER A 53 3.57 3.78 -17.22
C SER A 53 3.84 3.82 -15.72
N ASP A 54 2.79 4.03 -14.90
CA ASP A 54 2.97 4.30 -13.48
C ASP A 54 1.72 3.98 -12.65
N LEU A 55 1.96 3.76 -11.36
CA LEU A 55 0.95 3.58 -10.33
C LEU A 55 1.31 4.48 -9.14
N VAL A 56 0.32 5.22 -8.65
CA VAL A 56 0.38 5.95 -7.38
C VAL A 56 -0.72 5.44 -6.48
N VAL A 57 -0.34 4.89 -5.33
CA VAL A 57 -1.27 4.46 -4.29
C VAL A 57 -1.06 5.32 -3.04
N ARG A 58 -2.15 5.88 -2.53
CA ARG A 58 -2.16 6.61 -1.27
C ARG A 58 -2.85 5.77 -0.23
N TYR A 59 -2.18 5.60 0.91
CA TYR A 59 -2.74 4.94 2.08
C TYR A 59 -3.07 5.93 3.19
N ARG A 60 -4.08 5.60 3.98
CA ARG A 60 -4.27 6.13 5.31
C ARG A 60 -3.92 5.04 6.30
N GLY A 61 -2.84 5.23 7.04
CA GLY A 61 -2.37 4.31 8.07
C GLY A 61 -2.60 4.85 9.48
N ASP A 62 -2.79 3.94 10.43
CA ASP A 62 -2.73 4.20 11.86
C ASP A 62 -1.36 3.73 12.36
N VAL A 63 -0.53 4.65 12.84
CA VAL A 63 0.88 4.41 13.16
C VAL A 63 1.18 4.95 14.55
N THR A 64 1.93 4.18 15.33
CA THR A 64 2.60 4.67 16.54
C THR A 64 4.08 4.84 16.24
N TRP A 65 4.60 6.04 16.44
CA TRP A 65 6.02 6.34 16.30
C TRP A 65 6.76 6.14 17.63
N GLY A 66 8.05 5.78 17.56
CA GLY A 66 8.87 5.54 18.75
C GLY A 66 9.03 6.77 19.66
N ASP A 67 8.80 7.98 19.13
CA ASP A 67 8.75 9.24 19.89
C ASP A 67 7.37 9.53 20.53
N GLY A 68 6.42 8.59 20.44
CA GLY A 68 5.08 8.70 21.04
C GLY A 68 4.10 9.56 20.23
N ARG A 69 4.43 9.89 18.98
CA ARG A 69 3.55 10.56 18.01
C ARG A 69 2.79 9.58 17.13
#